data_AF-A0A7R9XXW0-F1
#
_entry.id   AF-A0A7R9XXW0-F1
#
_cell.length_a   1.000
_cell.length_b   1.000
_cell.length_c   1.000
_cell.angle_alpha   90.00
_cell.angle_beta   90.00
_cell.angle_gamma   90.00
#
_symmetry.space_group_name_H-M   'P 1'
#
loop_
_entity.id
_entity.type
_entity.pdbx_description
1 polymer ?
#
loop_
_entity_poly.entity_id
_entity_poly.type
_entity_poly.pdbx_seq_one_letter_code
_entity_poly.pdbx_strand_id
1 'polypeptide(L)'
;PTCTNDQGYGFLWRIVDTSDGSQIALEESTTKSNTRQLFLPPRTLPEGRTYAIRFDTFSKGNPAIAASANVILFVKASPLEPVVEGGSLVPDGVVFALGVAFTLDASKSIDPDEESNPWSYQWECLKTVDATGDTTGALSCGSHYAAAWSNVAPVSVGYYAFRVTVSKGARSATATRYVHVVSGAANSPSVSIAPIPGGVVNAGSRARLSATVTSSASSETRTMAWTAKRYVLVSHWSPCDRVGVVNADP
;
A
#
# COMPACT_ATOMS: atom_id res chain seq x y z
N PRO A 1 6.52 20.12 38.76
CA PRO A 1 6.14 21.34 38.01
C PRO A 1 6.36 21.15 36.51
N THR A 2 5.30 21.28 35.72
CA THR A 2 5.36 21.12 34.26
C THR A 2 5.73 22.45 33.62
N CYS A 3 6.93 22.60 33.04
CA CYS A 3 7.30 23.84 32.33
C CYS A 3 6.32 24.07 31.17
N THR A 4 5.59 25.19 31.17
CA THR A 4 4.68 25.58 30.08
C THR A 4 4.96 27.00 29.59
N ASN A 5 4.46 27.33 28.41
CA ASN A 5 4.59 28.66 27.82
C ASN A 5 3.97 29.76 28.70
N ASP A 6 2.89 29.43 29.40
CA ASP A 6 2.14 30.34 30.28
C ASP A 6 2.84 30.56 31.63
N GLN A 7 3.77 29.67 32.00
CA GLN A 7 4.59 29.77 33.20
C GLN A 7 5.90 30.53 32.98
N GLY A 8 6.02 31.27 31.88
CA GLY A 8 7.19 32.08 31.59
C GLY A 8 8.36 31.32 30.98
N TYR A 9 8.14 30.13 30.42
CA TYR A 9 9.15 29.42 29.62
C TYR A 9 8.92 29.62 28.13
N GLY A 10 10.00 29.61 27.35
CA GLY A 10 9.98 29.56 25.88
C GLY A 10 10.59 28.26 25.39
N PHE A 11 10.13 27.81 24.22
CA PHE A 11 10.58 26.58 23.57
C PHE A 11 10.97 26.85 22.13
N LEU A 12 11.96 26.14 21.63
CA LEU A 12 12.37 26.22 20.23
C LEU A 12 12.85 24.85 19.74
N TRP A 13 12.26 24.41 18.64
CA TRP A 13 12.76 23.27 17.87
C TRP A 13 13.62 23.74 16.70
N ARG A 14 14.71 23.02 16.43
CA ARG A 14 15.52 23.17 15.21
C ARG A 14 15.82 21.79 14.64
N ILE A 15 15.76 21.65 13.32
CA ILE A 15 16.17 20.44 12.62
C ILE A 15 17.22 20.82 11.59
N VAL A 16 18.33 20.09 11.58
CA VAL A 16 19.41 20.24 10.62
C VAL A 16 19.63 18.92 9.90
N ASP A 17 19.69 18.97 8.58
CA ASP A 17 20.20 17.88 7.76
C ASP A 17 21.70 17.77 7.98
N THR A 18 22.15 16.61 8.45
CA THR A 18 23.57 16.39 8.79
C THR A 18 24.46 16.22 7.56
N SER A 19 23.88 15.98 6.38
CA SER A 19 24.63 15.76 5.14
C SER A 19 25.13 17.07 4.51
N ASP A 20 24.31 18.11 4.52
CA ASP A 20 24.63 19.42 3.92
C ASP A 20 24.57 20.59 4.93
N GLY A 21 24.18 20.33 6.17
CA GLY A 21 24.05 21.33 7.23
C GLY A 21 22.84 22.26 7.06
N SER A 22 21.96 21.99 6.09
CA SER A 22 20.78 22.81 5.85
C SER A 22 19.77 22.69 6.99
N GLN A 23 19.13 23.82 7.33
CA GLN A 23 18.10 23.85 8.35
C GLN A 23 16.72 23.60 7.71
N ILE A 24 15.94 22.70 8.28
CA ILE A 24 14.55 22.48 7.86
C ILE A 24 13.70 23.61 8.43
N ALA A 25 12.93 24.27 7.56
CA ALA A 25 12.00 25.31 7.94
C ALA A 25 10.85 24.72 8.77
N LEU A 26 10.59 25.31 9.93
CA LEU A 26 9.53 24.90 10.85
C LEU A 26 8.52 26.03 11.04
N GLU A 27 7.42 25.97 10.31
CA GLU A 27 6.32 26.91 10.48
C GLU A 27 5.59 26.63 11.79
N GLU A 28 5.59 27.57 12.74
CA GLU A 28 5.06 27.37 14.09
C GLU A 28 3.58 26.96 14.09
N SER A 29 2.78 27.52 13.18
CA SER A 29 1.34 27.25 13.08
C SER A 29 1.04 25.78 12.80
N THR A 30 1.85 25.15 11.95
CA THR A 30 1.73 23.76 11.51
C THR A 30 2.50 22.82 12.42
N THR A 31 3.75 23.16 12.73
CA THR A 31 4.68 22.25 13.40
C THR A 31 4.64 22.33 14.92
N LYS A 32 4.04 23.39 15.48
CA LYS A 32 4.07 23.69 16.91
C LYS A 32 5.51 23.75 17.46
N SER A 33 6.45 24.23 16.64
CA SER A 33 7.89 24.32 16.92
C SER A 33 8.27 25.26 18.08
N ASN A 34 7.30 25.97 18.65
CA ASN A 34 7.44 26.79 19.87
C ASN A 34 6.75 26.15 21.10
N THR A 35 6.45 24.84 21.05
CA THR A 35 5.84 24.09 22.15
C THR A 35 6.72 22.89 22.55
N ARG A 36 6.31 22.14 23.57
CA ARG A 36 7.00 20.92 24.00
C ARG A 36 6.83 19.74 23.04
N GLN A 37 5.90 19.83 22.09
CA GLN A 37 5.63 18.79 21.11
C GLN A 37 5.91 19.34 19.72
N LEU A 38 6.74 18.63 18.96
CA LEU A 38 6.98 18.93 17.56
C LEU A 38 6.07 18.04 16.71
N PHE A 39 5.24 18.66 15.89
CA PHE A 39 4.48 17.99 14.85
C PHE A 39 5.20 18.16 13.52
N LEU A 40 5.45 17.06 12.81
CA LEU A 40 6.02 17.09 11.48
C LEU A 40 4.99 16.53 10.51
N PRO A 41 4.48 17.35 9.57
CA PRO A 41 3.67 16.84 8.47
C PRO A 41 4.41 15.73 7.70
N PRO A 42 3.67 14.84 7.01
CA PRO A 42 4.27 13.88 6.08
C PRO A 42 5.23 14.58 5.11
N ARG A 43 6.34 13.92 4.79
CA ARG A 43 7.37 14.40 3.84
C ARG A 43 8.12 15.68 4.25
N THR A 44 7.98 16.12 5.51
CA THR A 44 8.81 17.24 6.02
C THR A 44 10.30 16.90 6.00
N LEU A 45 10.63 15.63 6.25
CA LEU A 45 12.01 15.13 6.23
C LEU A 45 12.15 14.15 5.07
N PRO A 46 12.85 14.51 3.99
CA PRO A 46 13.17 13.59 2.91
C PRO A 46 13.91 12.34 3.42
N GLU A 47 13.61 11.21 2.81
CA GLU A 47 14.17 9.91 3.12
C GLU A 47 15.65 9.76 2.70
N GLY A 48 16.30 8.72 3.23
CA GLY A 48 17.71 8.43 2.96
C GLY A 48 18.68 9.39 3.64
N ARG A 49 18.19 10.26 4.53
CA ARG A 49 18.96 11.32 5.19
C ARG A 49 18.95 11.18 6.71
N THR A 50 20.00 11.71 7.34
CA THR A 50 20.15 11.76 8.80
C THR A 50 19.96 13.19 9.27
N TYR A 51 19.13 13.39 10.27
CA TYR A 51 18.82 14.70 10.83
C TYR A 51 19.21 14.80 12.30
N ALA A 52 19.77 15.94 12.67
CA ALA A 52 19.95 16.33 14.06
C ALA A 52 18.80 17.25 14.46
N ILE A 53 18.00 16.82 15.43
CA ILE A 53 16.89 17.58 15.98
C ILE A 53 17.29 18.09 17.35
N ARG A 54 17.18 19.40 17.54
CA ARG A 54 17.49 20.09 18.79
C ARG A 54 16.23 20.71 19.37
N PHE A 55 16.05 20.52 20.65
CA PHE A 55 15.06 21.22 21.45
C PHE A 55 15.77 22.12 22.46
N ASP A 56 15.44 23.41 22.44
CA ASP A 56 15.89 24.38 23.43
C ASP A 56 14.70 24.83 24.29
N THR A 57 14.91 24.94 25.60
CA THR A 57 13.97 25.55 26.54
C THR A 57 14.69 26.66 27.30
N PHE A 58 14.02 27.77 27.57
CA PHE A 58 14.61 28.91 28.28
C PHE A 58 13.58 29.65 29.13
N SER A 59 14.03 30.40 30.14
CA SER A 59 13.18 31.32 30.89
C SER A 59 12.93 32.59 30.08
N LYS A 60 11.68 33.00 29.86
CA LYS A 60 11.32 34.25 29.16
C LYS A 60 11.79 35.48 29.93
N GLY A 61 11.80 35.42 31.27
CA GLY A 61 12.28 36.51 32.12
C GLY A 61 13.80 36.65 32.15
N ASN A 62 14.52 35.56 31.83
CA ASN A 62 15.98 35.57 31.68
C ASN A 62 16.42 34.45 30.71
N PRO A 63 16.53 34.73 29.40
CA PRO A 63 16.88 33.73 28.39
C PRO A 63 18.26 33.08 28.56
N ALA A 64 19.15 33.65 29.39
CA ALA A 64 20.43 33.04 29.72
C ALA A 64 20.26 31.74 30.55
N ILE A 65 19.12 31.58 31.22
CA ILE A 65 18.74 30.33 31.88
C ILE A 65 18.08 29.44 30.83
N ALA A 66 18.88 28.59 30.21
CA ALA A 66 18.45 27.70 29.14
C ALA A 66 18.98 26.28 29.31
N ALA A 67 18.27 25.32 28.73
CA ALA A 67 18.70 23.94 28.59
C ALA A 67 18.36 23.43 27.19
N SER A 68 19.13 22.45 26.71
CA SER A 68 18.94 21.89 25.38
C SER A 68 19.10 20.38 25.37
N ALA A 69 18.36 19.70 24.49
CA ALA A 69 18.51 18.28 24.21
C ALA A 69 18.59 18.06 22.69
N ASN A 70 19.28 17.00 22.28
CA ASN A 70 19.43 16.63 20.89
C ASN A 70 19.05 15.16 20.66
N VAL A 71 18.47 14.88 19.50
CA VAL A 71 18.28 13.52 18.99
C VAL A 71 18.76 13.47 17.55
N ILE A 72 19.36 12.34 17.16
CA ILE A 72 19.73 12.05 15.78
C ILE A 72 18.82 10.94 15.29
N LEU A 73 18.22 11.13 14.11
CA LEU A 73 17.43 10.09 13.46
C LEU A 73 17.79 9.96 11.99
N PHE A 74 17.66 8.75 11.47
CA PHE A 74 17.75 8.45 10.05
C PHE A 74 16.34 8.21 9.51
N VAL A 75 15.96 8.94 8.46
CA VAL A 75 14.66 8.76 7.80
C VAL A 75 14.81 7.70 6.73
N LYS A 76 14.15 6.55 6.95
CA LYS A 76 14.13 5.46 5.96
C LYS A 76 13.13 5.80 4.86
N ALA A 77 13.41 5.31 3.66
CA ALA A 77 12.42 5.34 2.58
C ALA A 77 11.25 4.43 2.92
N SER A 78 10.05 4.90 2.59
CA SER A 78 8.81 4.13 2.66
C SER A 78 8.84 3.00 1.62
N PRO A 79 8.23 1.85 1.93
CA PRO A 79 8.06 0.79 0.94
C PRO A 79 7.18 1.28 -0.21
N LEU A 80 7.45 0.81 -1.43
CA LEU A 80 6.53 1.01 -2.55
C LEU A 80 5.24 0.22 -2.30
N GLU A 81 4.13 0.73 -2.81
CA GLU A 81 2.81 0.11 -2.68
C GLU A 81 2.33 -0.33 -4.07
N PRO A 82 2.57 -1.60 -4.48
CA PRO A 82 2.09 -2.09 -5.76
C PRO A 82 0.58 -2.28 -5.73
N VAL A 83 -0.09 -1.62 -6.67
CA VAL A 83 -1.54 -1.70 -6.86
C VAL A 83 -1.81 -2.35 -8.20
N VAL A 84 -2.47 -3.51 -8.20
CA VAL A 84 -2.86 -4.20 -9.43
C VAL A 84 -4.38 -4.15 -9.62
N GLU A 85 -4.80 -3.59 -10.74
CA GLU A 85 -6.15 -3.70 -11.28
C GLU A 85 -6.28 -4.96 -12.14
N GLY A 86 -7.43 -5.63 -12.03
CA GLY A 86 -7.69 -6.92 -12.67
C GLY A 86 -7.27 -8.13 -11.82
N GLY A 87 -7.80 -9.29 -12.18
CA GLY A 87 -7.64 -10.53 -11.42
C GLY A 87 -8.26 -10.45 -10.01
N SER A 88 -7.80 -11.32 -9.12
CA SER A 88 -8.33 -11.45 -7.76
C SER A 88 -7.21 -11.46 -6.72
N LEU A 89 -7.49 -11.02 -5.49
CA LEU A 89 -6.62 -11.25 -4.33
C LEU A 89 -6.68 -12.69 -3.80
N VAL A 90 -7.69 -13.45 -4.21
CA VAL A 90 -7.91 -14.84 -3.81
C VAL A 90 -7.92 -15.76 -5.03
N PRO A 91 -7.33 -16.97 -4.96
CA PRO A 91 -7.11 -17.81 -6.13
C PRO A 91 -8.33 -18.19 -6.98
N ASP A 92 -9.51 -18.29 -6.38
CA ASP A 92 -10.77 -18.64 -7.07
C ASP A 92 -11.67 -17.44 -7.35
N GLY A 93 -11.21 -16.20 -7.08
CA GLY A 93 -12.10 -15.03 -7.08
C GLY A 93 -12.41 -14.45 -8.46
N VAL A 94 -11.59 -14.73 -9.48
CA VAL A 94 -11.87 -14.36 -10.88
C VAL A 94 -11.65 -15.56 -11.78
N VAL A 95 -12.65 -15.87 -12.59
CA VAL A 95 -12.66 -17.02 -13.50
C VAL A 95 -12.74 -16.52 -14.94
N PHE A 96 -11.83 -16.99 -15.80
CA PHE A 96 -11.85 -16.78 -17.24
C PHE A 96 -11.98 -18.10 -17.99
N ALA A 97 -12.61 -18.08 -19.16
CA ALA A 97 -12.54 -19.21 -20.07
C ALA A 97 -11.18 -19.25 -20.79
N LEU A 98 -10.72 -20.46 -21.11
CA LEU A 98 -9.51 -20.67 -21.88
C LEU A 98 -9.53 -19.89 -23.19
N GLY A 99 -8.45 -19.16 -23.48
CA GLY A 99 -8.32 -18.33 -24.68
C GLY A 99 -9.00 -16.96 -24.60
N VAL A 100 -9.71 -16.64 -23.51
CA VAL A 100 -10.20 -15.27 -23.26
C VAL A 100 -9.06 -14.43 -22.73
N ALA A 101 -8.72 -13.39 -23.47
CA ALA A 101 -7.69 -12.44 -23.11
C ALA A 101 -8.19 -11.46 -22.04
N PHE A 102 -7.35 -11.14 -21.06
CA PHE A 102 -7.62 -10.13 -20.04
C PHE A 102 -6.43 -9.18 -19.85
N THR A 103 -6.62 -8.14 -19.05
CA THR A 103 -5.56 -7.17 -18.73
C THR A 103 -5.34 -7.12 -17.22
N LEU A 104 -4.07 -7.03 -16.83
CA LEU A 104 -3.64 -6.69 -15.48
C LEU A 104 -2.86 -5.38 -15.55
N ASP A 105 -3.16 -4.42 -14.68
CA ASP A 105 -2.51 -3.11 -14.72
C ASP A 105 -1.98 -2.69 -13.35
N ALA A 106 -0.66 -2.44 -13.29
CA ALA A 106 0.04 -1.95 -12.10
C ALA A 106 0.34 -0.44 -12.15
N SER A 107 -0.19 0.29 -13.14
CA SER A 107 0.06 1.73 -13.35
C SER A 107 -0.38 2.62 -12.18
N LYS A 108 -1.28 2.11 -11.33
CA LYS A 108 -1.77 2.81 -10.12
C LYS A 108 -0.92 2.58 -8.87
N SER A 109 0.24 1.91 -9.00
CA SER A 109 1.18 1.72 -7.88
C SER A 109 1.65 3.06 -7.31
N ILE A 110 1.84 3.10 -5.99
CA ILE A 110 2.08 4.33 -5.24
C ILE A 110 3.50 4.29 -4.68
N ASP A 111 4.18 5.43 -4.79
CA ASP A 111 5.41 5.71 -4.05
C ASP A 111 5.10 6.78 -3.01
N PRO A 112 5.02 6.42 -1.71
CA PRO A 112 4.70 7.37 -0.66
C PRO A 112 5.68 8.55 -0.58
N ASP A 113 6.93 8.34 -0.99
CA ASP A 113 8.02 9.31 -0.92
C ASP A 113 8.13 10.19 -2.19
N GLU A 114 7.40 9.86 -3.27
CA GLU A 114 7.40 10.60 -4.54
C GLU A 114 8.79 10.82 -5.16
N GLU A 115 9.65 9.79 -5.11
CA GLU A 115 10.98 9.80 -5.71
C GLU A 115 10.93 10.16 -7.21
N SER A 116 11.99 10.74 -7.77
CA SER A 116 12.02 11.14 -9.18
C SER A 116 12.37 10.01 -10.15
N ASN A 117 12.92 8.90 -9.66
CA ASN A 117 13.30 7.75 -10.48
C ASN A 117 12.08 7.19 -11.25
N PRO A 118 12.24 6.73 -12.50
CA PRO A 118 11.13 6.16 -13.25
C PRO A 118 10.69 4.82 -12.66
N TRP A 119 9.40 4.52 -12.79
CA TRP A 119 8.86 3.21 -12.45
C TRP A 119 9.36 2.13 -13.43
N SER A 120 9.67 0.97 -12.89
CA SER A 120 9.94 -0.26 -13.64
C SER A 120 9.01 -1.36 -13.17
N TYR A 121 8.60 -2.22 -14.10
CA TYR A 121 7.62 -3.28 -13.86
C TYR A 121 8.16 -4.60 -14.40
N GLN A 122 8.00 -5.67 -13.63
CA GLN A 122 8.31 -7.02 -14.07
C GLN A 122 7.20 -7.95 -13.61
N TRP A 123 6.48 -8.50 -14.57
CA TRP A 123 5.42 -9.47 -14.33
C TRP A 123 5.93 -10.89 -14.54
N GLU A 124 5.39 -11.80 -13.76
CA GLU A 124 5.57 -13.24 -13.87
C GLU A 124 4.21 -13.92 -13.78
N CYS A 125 3.95 -14.87 -14.68
CA CYS A 125 2.76 -15.72 -14.65
C CYS A 125 3.15 -17.15 -14.25
N LEU A 126 2.76 -17.57 -13.06
CA LEU A 126 3.03 -18.90 -12.51
C LEU A 126 1.73 -19.72 -12.49
N LYS A 127 1.80 -20.97 -12.91
CA LYS A 127 0.68 -21.90 -12.70
C LYS A 127 0.70 -22.38 -11.25
N THR A 128 -0.46 -22.43 -10.60
CA THR A 128 -0.58 -22.93 -9.23
C THR A 128 -1.14 -24.34 -9.22
N VAL A 129 -0.87 -25.08 -8.14
CA VAL A 129 -1.33 -26.46 -7.94
C VAL A 129 -2.85 -26.51 -7.86
N ASP A 130 -3.43 -25.55 -7.12
CA ASP A 130 -4.86 -25.43 -6.88
C ASP A 130 -5.23 -23.99 -6.47
N ALA A 131 -6.42 -23.84 -5.88
CA ALA A 131 -6.97 -22.59 -5.35
C ALA A 131 -6.34 -22.12 -4.03
N THR A 132 -5.27 -22.74 -3.54
CA THR A 132 -4.49 -22.22 -2.40
C THR A 132 -3.48 -21.16 -2.82
N GLY A 133 -3.17 -21.10 -4.11
CA GLY A 133 -2.18 -20.19 -4.67
C GLY A 133 -0.75 -20.72 -4.60
N ASP A 134 -0.54 -21.98 -4.17
CA ASP A 134 0.77 -22.62 -4.15
C ASP A 134 1.30 -22.84 -5.58
N THR A 135 2.48 -22.30 -5.87
CA THR A 135 3.02 -22.22 -7.24
C THR A 135 3.84 -23.45 -7.58
N THR A 136 3.73 -23.95 -8.81
CA THR A 136 4.56 -25.06 -9.29
C THR A 136 5.99 -24.63 -9.68
N GLY A 137 6.34 -23.35 -9.48
CA GLY A 137 7.64 -22.75 -9.83
C GLY A 137 7.86 -22.53 -11.33
N ALA A 138 7.01 -23.06 -12.21
CA ALA A 138 7.14 -22.92 -13.65
C ALA A 138 6.41 -21.68 -14.19
N LEU A 139 7.12 -20.85 -14.95
CA LEU A 139 6.53 -19.76 -15.74
C LEU A 139 5.62 -20.35 -16.82
N SER A 140 4.36 -19.97 -16.80
CA SER A 140 3.32 -20.53 -17.67
C SER A 140 2.85 -19.57 -18.76
N CYS A 141 3.01 -18.26 -18.56
CA CYS A 141 2.74 -17.23 -19.57
C CYS A 141 3.97 -16.37 -19.91
N GLY A 142 5.16 -16.71 -19.42
CA GLY A 142 6.37 -15.90 -19.58
C GLY A 142 6.43 -14.70 -18.63
N SER A 143 7.30 -13.73 -18.96
CA SER A 143 7.46 -12.45 -18.25
C SER A 143 7.06 -11.26 -19.13
N HIS A 144 6.70 -10.16 -18.48
CA HIS A 144 6.28 -8.94 -19.16
C HIS A 144 6.81 -7.69 -18.44
N TYR A 145 7.26 -6.69 -19.20
CA TYR A 145 7.99 -5.52 -18.68
C TYR A 145 7.32 -4.19 -19.01
N ALA A 146 6.05 -4.05 -18.61
CA ALA A 146 5.33 -2.77 -18.67
C ALA A 146 4.31 -2.68 -17.53
N ALA A 147 3.82 -1.46 -17.28
CA ALA A 147 2.83 -1.19 -16.23
C ALA A 147 1.57 -2.06 -16.40
N ALA A 148 1.04 -2.13 -17.61
CA ALA A 148 -0.10 -2.97 -17.98
C ALA A 148 0.34 -4.18 -18.80
N TRP A 149 0.01 -5.38 -18.36
CA TRP A 149 0.08 -6.59 -19.17
C TRP A 149 -1.28 -6.80 -19.85
N SER A 150 -1.37 -6.32 -21.09
CA SER A 150 -2.57 -6.46 -21.92
C SER A 150 -2.60 -7.79 -22.66
N ASN A 151 -3.81 -8.27 -22.95
CA ASN A 151 -4.07 -9.49 -23.72
C ASN A 151 -3.44 -10.76 -23.12
N VAL A 152 -3.41 -10.86 -21.80
CA VAL A 152 -2.99 -12.07 -21.08
C VAL A 152 -3.95 -13.20 -21.42
N ALA A 153 -3.44 -14.28 -22.01
CA ALA A 153 -4.23 -15.46 -22.36
C ALA A 153 -3.46 -16.73 -21.96
N PRO A 154 -3.74 -17.30 -20.77
CA PRO A 154 -3.12 -18.55 -20.37
C PRO A 154 -3.46 -19.68 -21.35
N VAL A 155 -2.49 -20.54 -21.62
CA VAL A 155 -2.57 -21.57 -22.67
C VAL A 155 -3.24 -22.89 -22.24
N SER A 156 -3.60 -23.01 -20.96
CA SER A 156 -4.25 -24.21 -20.44
C SER A 156 -5.22 -23.86 -19.31
N VAL A 157 -6.12 -24.79 -18.99
CA VAL A 157 -6.96 -24.68 -17.79
C VAL A 157 -6.13 -24.85 -16.52
N GLY A 158 -6.58 -24.23 -15.43
CA GLY A 158 -5.95 -24.30 -14.12
C GLY A 158 -5.92 -22.95 -13.41
N TYR A 159 -5.31 -22.94 -12.24
CA TYR A 159 -5.13 -21.73 -11.44
C TYR A 159 -3.79 -21.08 -11.75
N TYR A 160 -3.76 -19.75 -11.70
CA TYR A 160 -2.63 -18.93 -12.07
C TYR A 160 -2.40 -17.81 -11.05
N ALA A 161 -1.14 -17.56 -10.73
CA ALA A 161 -0.67 -16.45 -9.94
C ALA A 161 0.16 -15.51 -10.82
N PHE A 162 -0.30 -14.27 -10.93
CA PHE A 162 0.36 -13.17 -11.62
C PHE A 162 1.03 -12.28 -10.58
N ARG A 163 2.35 -12.33 -10.52
CA ARG A 163 3.15 -11.51 -9.62
C ARG A 163 3.75 -10.35 -10.40
N VAL A 164 3.53 -9.12 -9.94
CA VAL A 164 4.26 -7.95 -10.42
C VAL A 164 5.27 -7.54 -9.36
N THR A 165 6.49 -7.31 -9.80
CA THR A 165 7.49 -6.54 -9.06
C THR A 165 7.50 -5.14 -9.64
N VAL A 166 7.20 -4.15 -8.80
CA VAL A 166 7.36 -2.73 -9.13
C VAL A 166 8.63 -2.23 -8.48
N SER A 167 9.40 -1.42 -9.20
CA SER A 167 10.66 -0.88 -8.71
C SER A 167 10.81 0.59 -9.06
N LYS A 168 11.51 1.32 -8.20
CA LYS A 168 11.86 2.73 -8.37
C LYS A 168 13.23 2.96 -7.73
N GLY A 169 14.23 3.26 -8.56
CA GLY A 169 15.63 3.25 -8.13
C GLY A 169 16.03 1.90 -7.53
N ALA A 170 16.50 1.89 -6.28
CA ALA A 170 16.88 0.68 -5.55
C ALA A 170 15.72 0.01 -4.79
N ARG A 171 14.55 0.66 -4.69
CA ARG A 171 13.39 0.13 -3.98
C ARG A 171 12.58 -0.76 -4.89
N SER A 172 12.05 -1.85 -4.33
CA SER A 172 11.11 -2.73 -5.01
C SER A 172 10.07 -3.27 -4.05
N ALA A 173 8.90 -3.59 -4.58
CA ALA A 173 7.82 -4.26 -3.87
C ALA A 173 7.07 -5.18 -4.83
N THR A 174 6.36 -6.18 -4.28
CA THR A 174 5.62 -7.14 -5.10
C THR A 174 4.15 -7.20 -4.72
N ALA A 175 3.30 -7.42 -5.72
CA ALA A 175 1.91 -7.77 -5.52
C ALA A 175 1.54 -8.97 -6.39
N THR A 176 0.61 -9.78 -5.89
CA THR A 176 0.10 -10.95 -6.60
C THR A 176 -1.39 -10.80 -6.87
N ARG A 177 -1.81 -11.22 -8.05
CA ARG A 177 -3.21 -11.45 -8.42
C ARG A 177 -3.38 -12.85 -8.93
N TYR A 178 -4.56 -13.40 -8.70
CA TYR A 178 -4.89 -14.74 -9.12
C TYR A 178 -6.02 -14.77 -10.13
N VAL A 179 -5.97 -15.80 -10.97
CA VAL A 179 -6.96 -16.10 -11.99
C VAL A 179 -7.15 -17.61 -12.05
N HIS A 180 -8.41 -18.04 -12.16
CA HIS A 180 -8.75 -19.41 -12.49
C HIS A 180 -9.20 -19.50 -13.95
N VAL A 181 -8.53 -20.33 -14.74
CA VAL A 181 -8.87 -20.58 -16.14
C VAL A 181 -9.59 -21.92 -16.26
N VAL A 182 -10.79 -21.89 -16.81
CA VAL A 182 -11.63 -23.08 -17.01
C VAL A 182 -11.85 -23.34 -18.49
N SER A 183 -12.22 -24.57 -18.85
CA SER A 183 -12.72 -24.86 -20.19
C SER A 183 -14.07 -24.16 -20.38
N GLY A 184 -14.22 -23.44 -21.50
CA GLY A 184 -15.45 -22.71 -21.81
C GLY A 184 -15.40 -22.10 -23.20
N ALA A 185 -16.55 -21.68 -23.71
CA ALA A 185 -16.62 -20.96 -24.98
C ALA A 185 -16.05 -19.54 -24.83
N ALA A 186 -15.53 -18.96 -25.92
CA ALA A 186 -15.02 -17.58 -25.95
C ALA A 186 -16.06 -16.52 -25.52
N ASN A 187 -17.35 -16.88 -25.50
CA ASN A 187 -18.45 -16.02 -25.06
C ASN A 187 -18.93 -16.32 -23.62
N SER A 188 -18.06 -16.89 -22.79
CA SER A 188 -18.33 -17.19 -21.39
C SER A 188 -18.77 -15.94 -20.63
N PRO A 189 -19.70 -16.07 -19.66
CA PRO A 189 -20.11 -14.95 -18.83
C PRO A 189 -18.90 -14.39 -18.09
N SER A 190 -18.76 -13.07 -18.06
CA SER A 190 -17.85 -12.38 -17.15
C SER A 190 -18.65 -11.76 -16.01
N VAL A 191 -18.09 -11.82 -14.80
CA VAL A 191 -18.68 -11.25 -13.60
C VAL A 191 -17.69 -10.30 -12.95
N SER A 192 -18.19 -9.19 -12.43
CA SER A 192 -17.43 -8.28 -11.57
C SER A 192 -18.26 -7.94 -10.34
N ILE A 193 -17.61 -7.77 -9.20
CA ILE A 193 -18.22 -7.23 -7.99
C ILE A 193 -17.60 -5.86 -7.77
N ALA A 194 -18.42 -4.83 -7.60
CA ALA A 194 -17.91 -3.52 -7.26
C ALA A 194 -17.18 -3.59 -5.90
N PRO A 195 -15.95 -3.07 -5.78
CA PRO A 195 -15.25 -3.09 -4.51
C PRO A 195 -16.04 -2.29 -3.46
N ILE A 196 -15.99 -2.75 -2.20
CA ILE A 196 -16.51 -1.96 -1.08
C ILE A 196 -15.65 -0.69 -0.98
N PRO A 197 -16.24 0.52 -0.94
CA PRO A 197 -15.47 1.73 -0.72
C PRO A 197 -14.64 1.62 0.57
N GLY A 198 -13.32 1.81 0.45
CA GLY A 198 -12.38 1.64 1.56
C GLY A 198 -12.09 0.19 1.97
N GLY A 199 -12.70 -0.81 1.31
CA GLY A 199 -12.43 -2.23 1.54
C GLY A 199 -12.85 -2.77 2.91
N VAL A 200 -13.51 -1.96 3.74
CA VAL A 200 -13.86 -2.29 5.13
C VAL A 200 -15.33 -2.04 5.40
N VAL A 201 -15.91 -2.88 6.27
CA VAL A 201 -17.25 -2.68 6.83
C VAL A 201 -17.16 -2.85 8.33
N ASN A 202 -17.72 -1.90 9.08
CA ASN A 202 -17.73 -1.96 10.53
C ASN A 202 -18.59 -3.13 11.03
N ALA A 203 -18.16 -3.77 12.12
CA ALA A 203 -18.94 -4.81 12.77
C ALA A 203 -20.35 -4.33 13.10
N GLY A 204 -21.37 -5.17 12.83
CA GLY A 204 -22.78 -4.82 13.01
C GLY A 204 -23.37 -3.87 11.95
N SER A 205 -22.57 -3.31 11.05
CA SER A 205 -23.06 -2.51 9.92
C SER A 205 -23.51 -3.40 8.76
N ARG A 206 -24.51 -2.95 8.00
CA ARG A 206 -24.99 -3.66 6.80
C ARG A 206 -24.00 -3.46 5.64
N ALA A 207 -23.40 -4.54 5.17
CA ALA A 207 -22.70 -4.58 3.87
C ALA A 207 -23.70 -4.90 2.74
N ARG A 208 -23.63 -4.17 1.62
CA ARG A 208 -24.35 -4.51 0.39
C ARG A 208 -23.35 -4.67 -0.73
N LEU A 209 -23.34 -5.85 -1.34
CA LEU A 209 -22.56 -6.16 -2.54
C LEU A 209 -23.50 -6.25 -3.74
N SER A 210 -22.99 -5.89 -4.90
CA SER A 210 -23.71 -6.05 -6.17
C SER A 210 -22.71 -6.56 -7.20
N ALA A 211 -23.11 -7.61 -7.92
CA ALA A 211 -22.35 -8.17 -9.02
C ALA A 211 -22.95 -7.71 -10.34
N THR A 212 -22.09 -7.34 -11.29
CA THR A 212 -22.44 -7.11 -12.68
C THR A 212 -22.04 -8.34 -13.48
N VAL A 213 -22.98 -8.89 -14.25
CA VAL A 213 -22.75 -10.06 -15.12
C VAL A 213 -22.98 -9.67 -16.56
N THR A 214 -21.97 -9.88 -17.40
CA THR A 214 -22.09 -9.75 -18.86
C THR A 214 -21.99 -11.13 -19.48
N SER A 215 -22.98 -11.53 -20.27
CA SER A 215 -23.04 -12.84 -20.90
C SER A 215 -23.80 -12.78 -22.22
N SER A 216 -23.38 -13.62 -23.16
CA SER A 216 -24.10 -13.89 -24.41
C SER A 216 -25.20 -14.95 -24.27
N ALA A 217 -25.22 -15.70 -23.15
CA ALA A 217 -26.21 -16.74 -22.89
C ALA A 217 -27.61 -16.15 -22.70
N SER A 218 -28.66 -16.87 -23.12
CA SER A 218 -30.06 -16.43 -22.92
C SER A 218 -30.37 -16.27 -21.43
N SER A 219 -31.27 -15.34 -21.07
CA SER A 219 -31.66 -15.13 -19.67
C SER A 219 -32.24 -16.37 -19.00
N GLU A 220 -32.84 -17.29 -19.78
CA GLU A 220 -33.45 -18.54 -19.32
C GLU A 220 -32.43 -19.59 -18.87
N THR A 221 -31.18 -19.48 -19.31
CA THR A 221 -30.09 -20.42 -18.98
C THR A 221 -29.10 -19.83 -17.96
N ARG A 222 -29.32 -18.58 -17.52
CA ARG A 222 -28.46 -17.91 -16.53
C ARG A 222 -28.85 -18.34 -15.13
N THR A 223 -27.92 -18.97 -14.42
CA THR A 223 -28.00 -19.16 -12.97
C THR A 223 -27.00 -18.25 -12.29
N MET A 224 -27.37 -17.70 -11.13
CA MET A 224 -26.51 -16.88 -10.29
C MET A 224 -26.49 -17.49 -8.90
N ALA A 225 -25.30 -17.65 -8.34
CA ALA A 225 -25.10 -18.12 -6.99
C ALA A 225 -24.07 -17.24 -6.29
N TRP A 226 -24.29 -17.00 -5.00
CA TRP A 226 -23.31 -16.35 -4.14
C TRP A 226 -22.64 -17.40 -3.27
N THR A 227 -21.32 -17.35 -3.19
CA THR A 227 -20.55 -18.09 -2.21
C THR A 227 -19.68 -17.10 -1.45
N ALA A 228 -19.49 -17.37 -0.16
CA ALA A 228 -18.59 -16.60 0.68
C ALA A 228 -17.62 -17.58 1.33
N LYS A 229 -16.33 -17.34 1.14
CA LYS A 229 -15.26 -18.07 1.82
C LYS A 229 -14.50 -17.10 2.70
N ARG A 230 -14.18 -17.54 3.92
CA ARG A 230 -13.29 -16.80 4.79
C ARG A 230 -11.86 -17.09 4.34
N TYR A 231 -11.19 -16.07 3.82
CA TYR A 231 -9.76 -16.12 3.58
C TYR A 231 -9.02 -15.41 4.71
N VAL A 232 -7.97 -16.05 5.22
CA VAL A 232 -6.99 -15.37 6.07
C VAL A 232 -5.99 -14.74 5.11
N LEU A 233 -6.16 -13.44 4.83
CA LEU A 233 -5.15 -12.69 4.11
C LEU A 233 -3.95 -12.54 5.05
N VAL A 234 -2.87 -13.26 4.76
CA VAL A 234 -1.58 -12.98 5.39
C VAL A 234 -1.03 -11.76 4.67
N SER A 235 -1.46 -10.58 5.08
CA SER A 235 -0.71 -9.38 4.74
C SER A 235 0.65 -9.51 5.40
N HIS A 236 1.72 -9.42 4.61
CA HIS A 236 3.05 -9.11 5.12
C HIS A 236 2.97 -7.69 5.70
N TRP A 237 2.45 -7.59 6.93
CA TRP A 237 2.61 -6.41 7.74
C TRP A 237 4.10 -6.33 8.08
N SER A 238 4.80 -5.37 7.49
CA SER A 238 6.08 -4.94 8.05
C SER A 238 5.83 -4.52 9.50
N PRO A 239 6.62 -4.95 10.49
CA PRO A 239 6.39 -4.65 11.90
C PRO A 239 6.46 -3.16 12.31
N CYS A 240 6.57 -2.24 11.36
CA CYS A 240 6.73 -0.81 11.61
C CYS A 240 5.42 -0.02 11.68
N ASP A 241 4.27 -0.57 11.28
CA ASP A 241 2.97 0.14 11.31
C ASP A 241 2.25 0.02 12.67
N ARG A 242 2.97 0.23 13.78
CA ARG A 242 2.30 0.53 15.07
C ARG A 242 2.00 2.02 15.15
N VAL A 243 0.84 2.42 14.64
CA VAL A 243 0.12 3.54 15.26
C VAL A 243 -0.58 2.97 16.49
N GLY A 244 -0.08 3.34 17.66
CA GLY A 244 -0.60 2.86 18.94
C GLY A 244 -2.06 3.25 19.13
N VAL A 245 -2.93 2.24 19.24
CA VAL A 245 -4.19 2.38 19.98
C VAL A 245 -3.96 1.70 21.32
N VAL A 246 -3.66 2.50 22.34
CA VAL A 246 -3.79 2.08 23.73
C VAL A 246 -5.28 2.13 24.04
N ASN A 247 -5.93 0.97 24.06
CA ASN A 247 -7.21 0.87 24.77
C ASN A 247 -6.87 0.91 26.25
N ALA A 248 -7.20 2.02 26.91
CA ALA A 248 -7.40 2.02 28.35
C ALA A 248 -8.78 1.39 28.59
N ASP A 249 -8.78 0.15 29.11
CA ASP A 249 -9.97 -0.34 29.82
C ASP A 249 -10.10 0.44 31.14
N PRO A 250 -11.34 0.72 31.60
CA PRO A 250 -11.59 1.03 33.00
C PRO A 250 -11.44 -0.21 33.90
#